data_AF-A0A9E2PWA4-F1
#
_entry.id   AF-A0A9E2PWA4-F1
#
_cell.length_a   1.000
_cell.length_b   1.000
_cell.length_c   1.000
_cell.angle_alpha   90.00
_cell.angle_beta   90.00
_cell.angle_gamma   90.00
#
_symmetry.space_group_name_H-M   'P 1'
#
loop_
_entity.id
_entity.type
_entity.pdbx_description
1 polymer ?
#
loop_
_entity_poly.entity_id
_entity_poly.type
_entity_poly.pdbx_seq_one_letter_code
_entity_poly.pdbx_strand_id
1 'polypeptide(L)' 'VQVTDGPFTNFTGLVDEVKADRGRVRVMISVFGRPTPVELEFTQLEKI' A
#
# COMPACT_ATOMS: atom_id res chain seq x y z
N VAL A 1 0.44 -4.04 -6.34
CA VAL A 1 -0.90 -3.50 -5.97
C VAL A 1 -0.89 -2.00 -6.21
N GLN A 2 -2.03 -1.41 -6.53
CA GLN A 2 -2.17 0.03 -6.70
C GLN A 2 -2.98 0.61 -5.55
N VAL A 3 -2.55 1.76 -5.02
CA VAL A 3 -3.28 2.51 -4.01
C VAL A 3 -4.36 3.35 -4.69
N THR A 4 -5.59 3.23 -4.23
CA THR A 4 -6.77 3.89 -4.84
C THR A 4 -7.33 5.03 -4.01
N ASP A 5 -6.84 5.22 -2.77
CA ASP A 5 -7.33 6.25 -1.85
C ASP A 5 -6.21 6.84 -0.96
N GLY A 6 -6.43 8.06 -0.48
CA GLY A 6 -5.52 8.77 0.42
C GLY A 6 -4.35 9.49 -0.27
N PRO A 7 -3.36 9.97 0.51
CA PRO A 7 -2.25 10.79 0.00
C PRO A 7 -1.30 10.04 -0.94
N PHE A 8 -1.40 8.71 -0.98
CA PHE A 8 -0.61 7.83 -1.84
C PHE A 8 -1.40 7.28 -3.03
N THR A 9 -2.57 7.85 -3.34
CA THR A 9 -3.37 7.46 -4.52
C THR A 9 -2.51 7.47 -5.79
N ASN A 10 -2.70 6.47 -6.66
CA ASN A 10 -1.93 6.20 -7.88
C ASN A 10 -0.49 5.74 -7.69
N PHE A 11 -0.01 5.59 -6.45
CA PHE A 11 1.25 4.88 -6.23
C PHE A 11 1.03 3.38 -6.42
N THR A 12 2.02 2.74 -7.05
CA THR A 12 2.13 1.29 -7.08
C THR A 12 3.17 0.85 -6.06
N GLY A 13 2.91 -0.31 -5.46
CA GLY A 13 3.78 -0.86 -4.45
C GLY A 13 3.71 -2.37 -4.37
N LEU A 14 4.67 -2.92 -3.62
CA LEU A 14 4.77 -4.33 -3.30
C LEU A 14 4.23 -4.56 -1.89
N VAL A 15 3.45 -5.63 -1.72
CA VAL A 15 2.98 -6.03 -0.39
C VAL A 15 4.17 -6.55 0.40
N ASP A 16 4.41 -5.97 1.57
CA ASP A 16 5.50 -6.32 2.50
C ASP A 16 4.97 -7.27 3.58
N GLU A 17 3.86 -6.90 4.23
CA GLU A 17 3.26 -7.68 5.31
C GLU A 17 1.73 -7.56 5.28
N VAL A 18 1.00 -8.66 5.51
CA VAL A 18 -0.47 -8.68 5.58
C VAL A 18 -0.91 -8.95 7.01
N LYS A 19 -1.67 -8.01 7.59
CA LYS A 19 -2.26 -8.12 8.94
C LYS A 19 -3.77 -8.32 8.83
N ALA A 20 -4.14 -9.52 8.41
CA ALA A 20 -5.54 -9.89 8.15
C ALA A 20 -6.44 -9.75 9.38
N ASP A 21 -5.90 -10.01 10.58
CA ASP A 21 -6.54 -9.82 11.87
C ASP A 21 -6.94 -8.36 12.13
N ARG A 22 -6.18 -7.41 11.58
CA ARG A 22 -6.40 -5.97 11.72
C ARG A 22 -7.06 -5.32 10.51
N GLY A 23 -7.35 -6.08 9.45
CA GLY A 23 -7.87 -5.52 8.20
C GLY A 23 -6.88 -4.62 7.46
N ARG A 24 -5.58 -4.76 7.72
CA ARG A 24 -4.52 -3.87 7.19
C ARG A 24 -3.43 -4.63 6.45
N VAL A 25 -2.72 -3.90 5.62
CA VAL A 25 -1.56 -4.40 4.89
C VAL A 25 -0.50 -3.32 4.80
N ARG A 26 0.75 -3.72 5.00
CA ARG A 26 1.92 -2.89 4.80
C ARG A 26 2.37 -3.05 3.35
N VAL A 27 2.46 -1.94 2.65
CA VAL A 27 2.89 -1.85 1.26
C VAL A 27 4.16 -1.02 1.19
N MET A 28 5.17 -1.52 0.49
CA MET A 28 6.37 -0.77 0.16
C MET A 28 6.13 -0.01 -1.15
N ILE A 29 6.03 1.31 -1.06
CA ILE A 29 5.90 2.20 -2.22
C ILE A 29 7.24 2.89 -2.50
N SER A 30 7.46 3.33 -3.73
CA SER A 30 8.63 4.13 -4.10
C SER A 30 8.25 5.59 -4.22
N VAL A 31 8.78 6.43 -3.33
CA VAL A 31 8.54 7.88 -3.32
C VAL A 31 9.90 8.57 -3.53
N PHE A 32 10.04 9.32 -4.63
CA PHE A 32 11.32 9.95 -5.03
C PHE A 32 12.50 8.96 -5.08
N GLY A 33 12.26 7.73 -5.52
CA GLY A 33 13.28 6.68 -5.60
C GLY A 33 13.69 6.08 -4.25
N ARG A 34 12.99 6.44 -3.16
CA ARG A 34 13.21 5.87 -1.83
C ARG A 34 12.07 4.91 -1.49
N PRO A 35 12.38 3.69 -1.00
CA PRO A 35 11.35 2.79 -0.51
C PRO A 35 10.79 3.34 0.81
N THR A 36 9.49 3.55 0.84
CA THR A 36 8.76 4.04 2.00
C THR A 36 7.67 3.02 2.36
N PRO A 37 7.69 2.45 3.58
CA PRO A 37 6.63 1.55 4.02
C PRO A 37 5.40 2.37 4.42
N VAL A 38 4.23 1.96 3.93
CA VAL A 38 2.94 2.58 4.26
C VAL A 38 1.97 1.48 4.67
N GLU A 39 1.22 1.72 5.76
CA GLU A 39 0.16 0.82 6.22
C GLU A 39 -1.19 1.32 5.70
N LEU A 40 -1.90 0.47 4.98
CA LEU A 40 -3.18 0.77 4.31
C LEU A 40 -4.23 -0.27 4.67
N GLU A 41 -5.50 0.11 4.55
CA GLU A 41 -6.61 -0.85 4.62
C GLU A 41 -6.77 -1.58 3.29
N PHE A 42 -7.35 -2.79 3.31
CA PHE A 42 -7.57 -3.57 2.09
C PHE A 42 -8.47 -2.85 1.08
N THR A 43 -9.39 -2.01 1.56
CA THR A 43 -10.30 -1.20 0.74
C THR A 43 -9.60 -0.11 -0.06
N GLN A 44 -8.41 0.31 0.36
CA GLN A 44 -7.61 1.37 -0.27
C GLN A 44 -6.66 0.82 -1.34
N LEU A 45 -6.74 -0.48 -1.65
CA LEU A 45 -5.88 -1.16 -2.61
C LEU A 45 -6.68 -1.87 -3.68
N GLU A 46 -6.14 -1.83 -4.90
CA GLU A 46 -6.65 -2.57 -6.03
C GLU A 46 -5.56 -3.51 -6.58
N LYS A 47 -6.00 -4.69 -7.04
CA LYS A 47 -5.15 -5.67 -7.68
C LYS A 47 -4.95 -5.26 -9.14
N ILE A 48 -3.70 -5.26 -9.58
CA ILE A 48 -3.31 -4.98 -10.98
C ILE A 48 -3.40 -6.28 -11.77
#